data_AF-A0A2U2HFC2-F1
#
_entry.id   AF-A0A2U2HFC2-F1
#
_cell.length_a   1.000
_cell.length_b   1.000
_cell.length_c   1.000
_cell.angle_alpha   90.00
_cell.angle_beta   90.00
_cell.angle_gamma   90.00
#
_symmetry.space_group_name_H-M   'P 1'
#
loop_
_entity.id
_entity.type
_entity.pdbx_description
1 polymer ?
#
loop_
_entity_poly.entity_id
_entity_poly.type
_entity_poly.pdbx_seq_one_letter_code
_entity_poly.pdbx_strand_id
1 'polypeptide(L)'
;MDHTPHFLTRLGLGADADAKLIRRAYARELKLVDQALDAANFQHLREAYETALGWPARQAHGSAPERADREAPVAAPPAGAWDAGAVAPQTLADAVFAKFTHAYAALLDARLMEDGSLQAALRRCLADDELLNISARTLFEERVAQLLANGWQRGHEFLFAAAGAVFDWARDRRSLQRFGFAGMVLNRAIEEQSMFDAQIEADRRFQQKLAAYLRGDTPSRGEQLRREIDAAERMAARFPNLMAVIADLEQLARWRQLERRTSPPPGAGHAGARGGAVQMADWPGAKNGGTGVGRLLYLAALGLIALLALLAIGTVLLDDSPRRPPRAPPAAQAPDVPITEAQVDEIASRIKFKSPPGAPPGKREVEFQVFLDADGSVLGMNKLGRSIEPAYDDAVEAAIKQSKPFPATSVKVFRVRFGFTLGAPAPPKGKPLTRAQLDEIGARIDYDFPPDSPAGLYRVELDVTLDAKGVVSAVDTKRTSKDRAYAAAVAKAIRESKPFPASTPRNFSVIYGTTLSKRARAPEAEAPAEAEAPVSGEEPVQP
;
A
#
# COMPACT_ATOMS: atom_id res chain seq x y z
N MET A 1 -11.66 41.31 -54.96
CA MET A 1 -11.63 41.34 -53.48
C MET A 1 -11.41 39.91 -53.06
N ASP A 2 -10.23 39.58 -52.55
CA ASP A 2 -9.90 38.19 -52.21
C ASP A 2 -10.75 37.75 -51.02
N HIS A 3 -11.63 36.78 -51.27
CA HIS A 3 -12.49 36.23 -50.23
C HIS A 3 -11.66 35.29 -49.34
N THR A 4 -11.13 35.83 -48.24
CA THR A 4 -10.48 35.01 -47.21
C THR A 4 -11.51 34.05 -46.60
N PRO A 5 -11.27 32.72 -46.64
CA PRO A 5 -12.17 31.74 -46.06
C PRO A 5 -12.42 31.99 -44.57
N HIS A 6 -13.65 31.78 -44.12
CA HIS A 6 -14.09 32.07 -42.75
C HIS A 6 -13.21 31.41 -41.66
N PHE A 7 -12.69 30.20 -41.91
CA PHE A 7 -11.82 29.50 -40.95
C PHE A 7 -10.43 30.16 -40.79
N LEU A 8 -9.90 30.82 -41.81
CA LEU A 8 -8.64 31.60 -41.70
C LEU A 8 -8.91 32.94 -41.00
N THR A 9 -10.04 33.57 -41.30
CA THR A 9 -10.48 34.78 -40.60
C THR A 9 -10.63 34.52 -39.10
N ARG A 10 -11.18 33.37 -38.71
CA ARG A 10 -11.30 32.97 -37.28
C ARG A 10 -9.96 32.82 -36.58
N LEU A 11 -8.91 32.41 -37.30
CA LEU A 11 -7.53 32.32 -36.79
C LEU A 11 -6.75 33.64 -36.90
N GLY A 12 -7.36 34.68 -37.49
CA GLY A 12 -6.72 35.97 -37.75
C GLY A 12 -5.60 35.87 -38.80
N LEU A 13 -5.80 35.06 -39.84
CA LEU A 13 -4.84 34.77 -40.89
C LEU A 13 -5.31 35.24 -42.26
N GLY A 14 -4.37 35.64 -43.11
CA GLY A 14 -4.60 35.96 -44.52
C GLY A 14 -4.80 34.71 -45.37
N ALA A 15 -5.30 34.88 -46.60
CA ALA A 15 -5.52 33.78 -47.53
C ALA A 15 -4.22 33.05 -47.91
N ASP A 16 -3.07 33.71 -47.82
CA ASP A 16 -1.73 33.20 -48.12
C ASP A 16 -1.04 32.49 -46.94
N ALA A 17 -1.74 32.25 -45.83
CA ALA A 17 -1.15 31.66 -44.64
C ALA A 17 -0.66 30.22 -44.85
N ASP A 18 0.63 30.00 -44.56
CA ASP A 18 1.25 28.68 -44.59
C ASP A 18 0.88 27.81 -43.37
N ALA A 19 1.20 26.52 -43.44
CA ALA A 19 0.91 25.57 -42.36
C ALA A 19 1.57 25.94 -41.02
N LYS A 20 2.72 26.63 -41.04
CA LYS A 20 3.45 27.04 -39.84
C LYS A 20 2.74 28.21 -39.14
N LEU A 21 2.25 29.18 -39.90
CA LEU A 21 1.44 30.29 -39.42
C LEU A 21 0.10 29.81 -38.86
N ILE A 22 -0.55 28.84 -39.52
CA ILE A 22 -1.78 28.19 -39.05
C ILE A 22 -1.57 27.55 -37.67
N ARG A 23 -0.52 26.74 -37.50
CA ARG A 23 -0.18 26.11 -36.20
C ARG A 23 0.12 27.15 -35.11
N ARG A 24 0.87 28.20 -35.45
CA ARG A 24 1.21 29.27 -34.50
C ARG A 24 -0.02 30.08 -34.07
N ALA A 25 -0.94 30.36 -35.00
CA ALA A 25 -2.20 31.03 -34.70
C ALA A 25 -3.11 30.17 -33.82
N TYR A 26 -3.26 28.89 -34.14
CA TYR A 26 -4.01 27.94 -33.29
C TYR A 26 -3.44 27.86 -31.88
N ALA A 27 -2.11 27.73 -31.73
CA ALA A 27 -1.48 27.69 -30.39
C ALA A 27 -1.66 29.00 -29.61
N ARG A 28 -1.75 30.15 -30.28
CA ARG A 28 -2.05 31.44 -29.66
C ARG A 28 -3.51 31.50 -29.21
N GLU A 29 -4.45 31.12 -30.06
CA GLU A 29 -5.88 31.07 -29.74
C GLU A 29 -6.20 30.05 -28.64
N LEU A 30 -5.53 28.89 -28.66
CA LEU A 30 -5.68 27.84 -27.66
C LEU A 30 -5.29 28.29 -26.25
N LYS A 31 -4.35 29.24 -26.13
CA LYS A 31 -3.98 29.86 -24.85
C LYS A 31 -5.01 30.87 -24.35
N LEU A 32 -5.89 31.35 -25.21
CA LEU A 32 -6.93 32.32 -24.88
C LEU A 32 -8.25 31.66 -24.48
N VAL A 33 -8.52 30.44 -25.00
CA VAL A 33 -9.72 29.65 -24.70
C VAL A 33 -9.54 28.86 -23.41
N ASP A 34 -10.48 29.02 -22.48
CA ASP A 34 -10.60 28.16 -21.30
C ASP A 34 -11.41 26.91 -21.67
N GLN A 35 -10.72 25.78 -21.81
CA GLN A 35 -11.32 24.53 -22.30
C GLN A 35 -12.41 23.98 -21.36
N ALA A 36 -12.37 24.31 -20.07
CA ALA A 36 -13.34 23.81 -19.10
C ALA A 36 -14.64 24.61 -19.11
N LEU A 37 -14.55 25.92 -19.39
CA LEU A 37 -15.70 26.83 -19.36
C LEU A 37 -16.32 27.05 -20.74
N ASP A 38 -15.58 26.82 -21.82
CA ASP A 38 -16.02 27.12 -23.18
C ASP A 38 -15.71 25.98 -24.16
N ALA A 39 -16.30 24.82 -23.88
CA ALA A 39 -16.14 23.61 -24.69
C ALA A 39 -16.60 23.81 -26.15
N ALA A 40 -17.64 24.63 -26.38
CA ALA A 40 -18.16 24.90 -27.72
C ALA A 40 -17.18 25.72 -28.56
N ASN A 41 -16.58 26.79 -28.01
CA ASN A 41 -15.58 27.58 -28.71
C ASN A 41 -14.28 26.81 -28.91
N PHE A 42 -13.89 25.94 -27.97
CA PHE A 42 -12.77 25.04 -28.17
C PHE A 42 -13.01 24.09 -29.36
N GLN A 43 -14.22 23.53 -29.47
CA GLN A 43 -14.60 22.68 -30.59
C GLN A 43 -14.59 23.44 -31.92
N HIS A 44 -15.17 24.65 -31.97
CA HIS A 44 -15.14 25.49 -33.18
C HIS A 44 -13.71 25.90 -33.58
N LEU A 45 -12.85 26.20 -32.60
CA LEU A 45 -11.44 26.54 -32.85
C LEU A 45 -10.69 25.34 -33.43
N ARG A 46 -10.96 24.13 -32.92
CA ARG A 46 -10.39 22.88 -33.43
C ARG A 46 -10.83 22.60 -34.86
N GLU A 47 -12.12 22.73 -35.16
CA GLU A 47 -12.66 22.53 -36.51
C GLU A 47 -12.09 23.54 -37.51
N ALA A 48 -11.96 24.81 -37.11
CA ALA A 48 -11.33 25.84 -37.93
C ALA A 48 -9.85 25.53 -38.21
N TYR A 49 -9.12 25.03 -37.22
CA TYR A 49 -7.72 24.62 -37.38
C TYR A 49 -7.56 23.41 -38.29
N GLU A 50 -8.36 22.35 -38.10
CA GLU A 50 -8.32 21.14 -38.93
C GLU A 50 -8.66 21.49 -40.39
N THR A 51 -9.65 22.35 -40.61
CA THR A 51 -10.00 22.85 -41.96
C THR A 51 -8.90 23.71 -42.57
N ALA A 52 -8.26 24.58 -41.76
CA ALA A 52 -7.18 25.46 -42.19
C ALA A 52 -5.93 24.68 -42.62
N LEU A 53 -5.58 23.59 -41.94
CA LEU A 53 -4.41 22.77 -42.30
C LEU A 53 -4.48 22.22 -43.73
N GLY A 54 -5.67 21.95 -44.27
CA GLY A 54 -5.87 21.52 -45.65
C GLY A 54 -5.96 22.65 -46.68
N TRP A 55 -5.83 23.92 -46.28
CA TRP A 55 -5.95 25.07 -47.19
C TRP A 55 -4.74 25.29 -48.11
N PRO A 56 -3.47 25.24 -47.63
CA PRO A 56 -2.31 25.45 -48.51
C PRO A 56 -2.23 24.47 -49.68
N ALA A 57 -2.63 23.22 -49.47
CA ALA A 57 -2.67 22.20 -50.52
C ALA A 57 -3.77 22.49 -51.57
N ARG A 58 -4.90 23.09 -51.17
CA ARG A 58 -5.96 23.53 -52.10
C ARG A 58 -5.55 24.72 -52.95
N GLN A 59 -4.77 25.66 -52.39
CA GLN A 59 -4.21 26.76 -53.19
C GLN A 59 -3.19 26.27 -54.20
N ALA A 60 -2.32 25.32 -53.83
CA ALA A 60 -1.33 24.76 -54.75
C ALA A 60 -1.99 24.06 -55.96
N HIS A 61 -3.20 23.53 -55.81
CA HIS A 61 -3.95 22.88 -56.88
C HIS A 61 -4.90 23.82 -57.66
N GLY A 62 -5.22 25.01 -57.13
CA GLY A 62 -6.20 25.94 -57.71
C GLY A 62 -5.68 26.95 -58.72
N SER A 63 -4.38 26.94 -59.06
CA SER A 63 -3.77 27.95 -59.94
C SER A 63 -3.43 27.48 -61.37
N ALA A 64 -3.99 26.37 -61.84
CA ALA A 64 -3.87 25.97 -63.24
C ALA A 64 -5.01 26.61 -64.07
N PRO A 65 -4.71 27.45 -65.08
CA PRO A 65 -5.76 28.11 -65.86
C PRO A 65 -6.50 27.10 -66.74
N GLU A 66 -7.81 27.27 -66.70
CA GLU A 66 -8.89 26.64 -67.43
C GLU A 66 -8.60 26.56 -68.95
N ARG A 67 -8.55 25.34 -69.50
CA ARG A 67 -8.55 25.09 -70.94
C ARG A 67 -9.90 24.48 -71.30
N ALA A 68 -10.64 25.22 -72.10
CA ALA A 68 -11.97 24.90 -72.61
C ALA A 68 -12.01 23.60 -73.43
N ASP A 69 -13.21 23.03 -73.49
CA ASP A 69 -13.71 22.01 -74.40
C ASP A 69 -13.20 20.57 -74.21
N ARG A 70 -13.89 19.80 -73.36
CA ARG A 70 -14.41 18.48 -73.77
C ARG A 70 -15.50 17.94 -72.84
N GLU A 71 -16.72 17.95 -73.36
CA GLU A 71 -17.84 17.15 -72.89
C GLU A 71 -17.59 15.67 -73.29
N ALA A 72 -17.22 14.85 -72.32
CA ALA A 72 -17.23 13.38 -72.38
C ALA A 72 -17.23 12.84 -70.93
N PRO A 73 -17.90 11.70 -70.63
CA PRO A 73 -18.14 11.25 -69.26
C PRO A 73 -16.83 10.75 -68.62
N VAL A 74 -16.23 11.59 -67.78
CA VAL A 74 -15.00 11.28 -67.04
C VAL A 74 -15.36 10.43 -65.83
N ALA A 75 -14.87 9.20 -65.84
CA ALA A 75 -14.80 8.32 -64.68
C ALA A 75 -14.19 9.06 -63.48
N ALA A 76 -14.79 8.86 -62.31
CA ALA A 76 -14.39 9.47 -61.05
C ALA A 76 -12.85 9.51 -60.89
N PRO A 77 -12.25 10.68 -60.60
CA PRO A 77 -10.83 10.74 -60.27
C PRO A 77 -10.59 9.96 -58.97
N PRO A 78 -9.50 9.18 -58.86
CA PRO A 78 -9.21 8.43 -57.63
C PRO A 78 -8.97 9.42 -56.49
N ALA A 79 -9.79 9.31 -55.45
CA ALA A 79 -9.82 10.15 -54.25
C ALA A 79 -8.59 9.97 -53.31
N GLY A 80 -7.37 9.82 -53.83
CA GLY A 80 -6.24 9.30 -53.05
C GLY A 80 -4.91 10.07 -53.08
N ALA A 81 -4.80 11.22 -53.74
CA ALA A 81 -3.49 11.81 -54.06
C ALA A 81 -2.97 12.91 -53.10
N TRP A 82 -3.53 13.08 -51.90
CA TRP A 82 -3.20 14.21 -51.01
C TRP A 82 -2.27 13.89 -49.84
N ASP A 83 -1.75 12.66 -49.73
CA ASP A 83 -0.96 12.24 -48.56
C ASP A 83 0.41 11.61 -48.89
N ALA A 84 0.97 11.89 -50.07
CA ALA A 84 2.22 11.28 -50.53
C ALA A 84 3.50 11.75 -49.80
N GLY A 85 3.40 12.61 -48.79
CA GLY A 85 4.55 13.13 -48.02
C GLY A 85 4.40 13.11 -46.50
N ALA A 86 3.24 12.71 -45.96
CA ALA A 86 3.09 12.58 -44.52
C ALA A 86 3.73 11.26 -44.07
N VAL A 87 4.86 11.36 -43.37
CA VAL A 87 5.52 10.19 -42.77
C VAL A 87 4.52 9.50 -41.83
N ALA A 88 4.30 8.20 -42.03
CA ALA A 88 3.36 7.43 -41.22
C ALA A 88 3.71 7.56 -39.72
N PRO A 89 2.72 7.73 -38.82
CA PRO A 89 2.96 7.88 -37.38
C PRO A 89 3.79 6.76 -36.76
N GLN A 90 3.68 5.54 -37.31
CA GLN A 90 4.49 4.39 -36.92
C GLN A 90 5.97 4.63 -37.17
N THR A 91 6.34 5.12 -38.36
CA THR A 91 7.74 5.40 -38.72
C THR A 91 8.35 6.48 -37.81
N LEU A 92 7.57 7.51 -37.46
CA LEU A 92 8.01 8.55 -36.51
C LEU A 92 8.22 7.98 -35.10
N ALA A 93 7.26 7.19 -34.61
CA ALA A 93 7.37 6.54 -33.30
C ALA A 93 8.57 5.57 -33.23
N ASP A 94 8.77 4.77 -34.27
CA ASP A 94 9.87 3.81 -34.36
C ASP A 94 11.23 4.51 -34.45
N ALA A 95 11.33 5.65 -35.17
CA ALA A 95 12.54 6.47 -35.22
C ALA A 95 12.91 7.04 -33.84
N VAL A 96 11.94 7.61 -33.10
CA VAL A 96 12.19 8.12 -31.75
C VAL A 96 12.46 6.99 -30.75
N PHE A 97 11.81 5.85 -30.91
CA PHE A 97 12.09 4.66 -30.11
C PHE A 97 13.52 4.12 -30.36
N ALA A 98 14.02 4.17 -31.59
CA ALA A 98 15.41 3.85 -31.90
C ALA A 98 16.40 4.81 -31.20
N LYS A 99 16.11 6.13 -31.22
CA LYS A 99 16.90 7.13 -30.47
C LYS A 99 16.90 6.82 -28.96
N PHE A 100 15.72 6.49 -28.40
CA PHE A 100 15.57 6.12 -27.00
C PHE A 100 16.38 4.87 -26.64
N THR A 101 16.25 3.79 -27.40
CA THR A 101 16.97 2.53 -27.14
C THR A 101 18.49 2.69 -27.24
N HIS A 102 18.99 3.52 -28.17
CA HIS A 102 20.41 3.88 -28.22
C HIS A 102 20.86 4.65 -26.96
N ALA A 103 20.09 5.66 -26.52
CA ALA A 103 20.40 6.39 -25.29
C ALA A 103 20.32 5.49 -24.05
N TYR A 104 19.36 4.56 -24.03
CA TYR A 104 19.20 3.56 -22.98
C TYR A 104 20.42 2.64 -22.86
N ALA A 105 20.90 2.10 -23.99
CA ALA A 105 22.11 1.29 -24.03
C ALA A 105 23.34 2.06 -23.54
N ALA A 106 23.51 3.31 -23.97
CA ALA A 106 24.63 4.16 -23.52
C ALA A 106 24.62 4.40 -22.00
N LEU A 107 23.44 4.58 -21.38
CA LEU A 107 23.31 4.73 -19.93
C LEU A 107 23.67 3.44 -19.18
N LEU A 108 23.29 2.28 -19.72
CA LEU A 108 23.63 0.97 -19.16
C LEU A 108 25.14 0.72 -19.19
N ASP A 109 25.80 1.06 -20.29
CA ASP A 109 27.24 0.86 -20.48
C ASP A 109 28.06 1.77 -19.58
N ALA A 110 27.65 3.04 -19.47
CA ALA A 110 28.31 4.01 -18.60
C ALA A 110 28.09 3.72 -17.10
N ARG A 111 27.19 2.78 -16.75
CA ARG A 111 26.74 2.51 -15.38
C ARG A 111 26.17 3.76 -14.68
N LEU A 112 25.65 4.71 -15.45
CA LEU A 112 25.10 5.99 -14.96
C LEU A 112 23.58 5.88 -14.70
N MET A 113 23.14 4.74 -14.16
CA MET A 113 21.74 4.50 -13.79
C MET A 113 21.45 5.19 -12.44
N GLU A 114 21.62 6.51 -12.43
CA GLU A 114 21.23 7.38 -11.34
C GLU A 114 19.72 7.63 -11.37
N ASP A 115 19.17 7.96 -10.20
CA ASP A 115 17.77 8.34 -10.04
C ASP A 115 17.45 9.54 -10.94
N GLY A 116 16.75 9.29 -12.05
CA GLY A 116 16.27 10.32 -12.97
C GLY A 116 16.92 10.34 -14.36
N SER A 117 18.06 9.68 -14.59
CA SER A 117 18.70 9.65 -15.92
C SER A 117 17.77 9.12 -17.02
N LEU A 118 17.05 8.03 -16.73
CA LEU A 118 16.06 7.46 -17.65
C LEU A 118 14.81 8.33 -17.81
N GLN A 119 14.37 9.00 -16.74
CA GLN A 119 13.26 9.95 -16.83
C GLN A 119 13.64 11.12 -17.76
N ALA A 120 14.86 11.63 -17.64
CA ALA A 120 15.37 12.69 -18.51
C ALA A 120 15.47 12.21 -19.97
N ALA A 121 15.93 10.99 -20.22
CA ALA A 121 15.97 10.40 -21.55
C ALA A 121 14.57 10.26 -22.17
N LEU A 122 13.59 9.72 -21.42
CA LEU A 122 12.20 9.61 -21.88
C LEU A 122 11.58 10.99 -22.15
N ARG A 123 11.76 11.96 -21.25
CA ARG A 123 11.26 13.33 -21.44
C ARG A 123 11.88 14.01 -22.66
N ARG A 124 13.16 13.77 -22.94
CA ARG A 124 13.83 14.27 -24.15
C ARG A 124 13.20 13.69 -25.41
N CYS A 125 12.89 12.39 -25.42
CA CYS A 125 12.20 11.76 -26.56
C CYS A 125 10.79 12.31 -26.74
N LEU A 126 10.04 12.52 -25.64
CA LEU A 126 8.72 13.14 -25.69
C LEU A 126 8.71 14.61 -26.15
N ALA A 127 9.86 15.29 -26.09
CA ALA A 127 10.05 16.64 -26.59
C ALA A 127 10.58 16.68 -28.05
N ASP A 128 10.80 15.52 -28.69
CA ASP A 128 11.21 15.45 -30.09
C ASP A 128 10.06 15.89 -31.01
N ASP A 129 10.37 16.71 -32.01
CA ASP A 129 9.41 17.25 -32.98
C ASP A 129 8.69 16.12 -33.75
N GLU A 130 9.31 14.95 -33.90
CA GLU A 130 8.71 13.75 -34.50
C GLU A 130 7.51 13.22 -33.69
N LEU A 131 7.44 13.49 -32.38
CA LEU A 131 6.31 13.09 -31.51
C LEU A 131 5.26 14.18 -31.30
N LEU A 132 5.27 15.26 -32.09
CA LEU A 132 4.17 16.24 -32.11
C LEU A 132 2.85 15.62 -32.57
N ASN A 133 2.91 14.55 -33.37
CA ASN A 133 1.72 13.77 -33.73
C ASN A 133 1.28 12.90 -32.54
N ILE A 134 0.07 13.14 -32.03
CA ILE A 134 -0.53 12.42 -30.88
C ILE A 134 -0.52 10.90 -31.09
N SER A 135 -0.75 10.44 -32.34
CA SER A 135 -0.73 9.02 -32.69
C SER A 135 0.68 8.46 -32.60
N ALA A 136 1.69 9.18 -33.10
CA ALA A 136 3.10 8.77 -32.99
C ALA A 136 3.55 8.71 -31.52
N ARG A 137 3.15 9.69 -30.71
CA ARG A 137 3.43 9.69 -29.26
C ARG A 137 2.80 8.49 -28.55
N THR A 138 1.55 8.17 -28.87
CA THR A 138 0.86 7.00 -28.31
C THR A 138 1.55 5.70 -28.70
N LEU A 139 1.99 5.57 -29.96
CA LEU A 139 2.74 4.41 -30.44
C LEU A 139 4.12 4.31 -29.77
N PHE A 140 4.81 5.43 -29.54
CA PHE A 140 6.08 5.44 -28.80
C PHE A 140 5.91 4.90 -27.37
N GLU A 141 4.87 5.35 -26.67
CA GLU A 141 4.53 4.85 -25.33
C GLU A 141 4.21 3.35 -25.36
N GLU A 142 3.47 2.89 -26.39
CA GLU A 142 3.19 1.47 -26.62
C GLU A 142 4.50 0.67 -26.80
N ARG A 143 5.48 1.17 -27.57
CA ARG A 143 6.78 0.50 -27.75
C ARG A 143 7.53 0.33 -26.44
N VAL A 144 7.51 1.35 -25.58
CA VAL A 144 8.12 1.26 -24.24
C VAL A 144 7.36 0.26 -23.36
N ALA A 145 6.02 0.25 -23.44
CA ALA A 145 5.21 -0.72 -22.72
C ALA A 145 5.49 -2.17 -23.18
N GLN A 146 5.58 -2.40 -24.49
CA GLN A 146 5.94 -3.70 -25.08
C GLN A 146 7.35 -4.14 -24.64
N LEU A 147 8.33 -3.22 -24.63
CA LEU A 147 9.69 -3.51 -24.14
C LEU A 147 9.68 -4.03 -22.70
N LEU A 148 8.96 -3.35 -21.80
CA LEU A 148 8.85 -3.76 -20.39
C LEU A 148 8.05 -5.05 -20.19
N ALA A 149 7.01 -5.28 -21.00
CA ALA A 149 6.15 -6.46 -20.92
C ALA A 149 6.82 -7.74 -21.46
N ASN A 150 7.87 -7.61 -22.28
CA ASN A 150 8.64 -8.73 -22.82
C ASN A 150 9.61 -9.39 -21.81
N GLY A 151 9.40 -9.12 -20.51
CA GLY A 151 10.18 -9.67 -19.41
C GLY A 151 11.33 -8.76 -18.98
N TRP A 152 12.07 -9.24 -17.97
CA TRP A 152 13.16 -8.48 -17.39
C TRP A 152 14.35 -8.43 -18.33
N GLN A 153 14.93 -7.25 -18.48
CA GLN A 153 16.25 -7.03 -19.03
C GLN A 153 17.02 -6.12 -18.08
N ARG A 154 18.35 -6.09 -18.24
CA ARG A 154 19.22 -5.26 -17.39
C ARG A 154 18.77 -3.80 -17.44
N GLY A 155 18.37 -3.26 -16.29
CA GLY A 155 17.92 -1.89 -16.13
C GLY A 155 16.42 -1.65 -16.33
N HIS A 156 15.63 -2.70 -16.58
CA HIS A 156 14.17 -2.60 -16.66
C HIS A 156 13.55 -2.13 -15.35
N GLU A 157 14.16 -2.41 -14.21
CA GLU A 157 13.70 -1.92 -12.91
C GLU A 157 13.68 -0.39 -12.83
N PHE A 158 14.68 0.27 -13.41
CA PHE A 158 14.78 1.72 -13.45
C PHE A 158 13.88 2.28 -14.55
N LEU A 159 13.79 1.58 -15.69
CA LEU A 159 12.92 1.97 -16.80
C LEU A 159 11.45 1.90 -16.40
N PHE A 160 11.03 0.86 -15.69
CA PHE A 160 9.66 0.68 -15.22
C PHE A 160 9.24 1.84 -14.31
N ALA A 161 10.07 2.18 -13.30
CA ALA A 161 9.84 3.31 -12.42
C ALA A 161 9.84 4.65 -13.19
N ALA A 162 10.78 4.84 -14.12
CA ALA A 162 10.88 6.05 -14.92
C ALA A 162 9.67 6.24 -15.87
N ALA A 163 9.27 5.17 -16.57
CA ALA A 163 8.14 5.16 -17.48
C ALA A 163 6.82 5.42 -16.74
N GLY A 164 6.61 4.75 -15.60
CA GLY A 164 5.43 4.98 -14.76
C GLY A 164 5.30 6.45 -14.30
N ALA A 165 6.42 7.11 -13.99
CA ALA A 165 6.45 8.51 -13.60
C ALA A 165 6.30 9.49 -14.78
N VAL A 166 6.90 9.20 -15.95
CA VAL A 166 6.88 10.10 -17.12
C VAL A 166 5.56 10.01 -17.89
N PHE A 167 4.98 8.82 -18.02
CA PHE A 167 3.70 8.60 -18.70
C PHE A 167 2.49 8.67 -17.75
N ASP A 168 2.73 8.87 -16.46
CA ASP A 168 1.70 8.95 -15.42
C ASP A 168 0.79 7.70 -15.35
N TRP A 169 1.36 6.52 -15.66
CA TRP A 169 0.63 5.26 -15.69
C TRP A 169 -0.01 4.88 -14.38
N ALA A 170 0.47 5.38 -13.24
CA ALA A 170 -0.15 5.12 -11.95
C ALA A 170 -1.51 5.80 -11.82
N ARG A 171 -1.66 7.01 -12.38
CA ARG A 171 -2.89 7.82 -12.31
C ARG A 171 -3.83 7.53 -13.48
N ASP A 172 -3.30 7.40 -14.70
CA ASP A 172 -4.09 7.06 -15.89
C ASP A 172 -3.94 5.58 -16.28
N ARG A 173 -4.62 4.68 -15.55
CA ARG A 173 -4.63 3.25 -15.92
C ARG A 173 -5.29 2.97 -17.28
N ARG A 174 -6.12 3.89 -17.78
CA ARG A 174 -6.84 3.72 -19.05
C ARG A 174 -5.89 3.85 -20.24
N SER A 175 -4.80 4.60 -20.10
CA SER A 175 -3.76 4.67 -21.13
C SER A 175 -3.03 3.36 -21.34
N LEU A 176 -2.91 2.49 -20.32
CA LEU A 176 -2.32 1.17 -20.51
C LEU A 176 -3.28 0.20 -21.19
N GLN A 177 -4.58 0.28 -20.92
CA GLN A 177 -5.56 -0.67 -21.46
C GLN A 177 -5.62 -0.70 -23.00
N ARG A 178 -5.33 0.41 -23.67
CA ARG A 178 -5.26 0.48 -25.15
C ARG A 178 -4.07 -0.29 -25.75
N PHE A 179 -3.06 -0.64 -24.95
CA PHE A 179 -1.88 -1.41 -25.40
C PHE A 179 -2.05 -2.94 -25.30
N GLY A 180 -3.29 -3.41 -25.12
CA GLY A 180 -3.63 -4.84 -25.11
C GLY A 180 -2.91 -5.62 -24.01
N PHE A 181 -2.25 -6.71 -24.38
CA PHE A 181 -1.58 -7.62 -23.44
C PHE A 181 -0.46 -6.93 -22.65
N ALA A 182 0.39 -6.15 -23.33
CA ALA A 182 1.49 -5.43 -22.67
C ALA A 182 0.96 -4.47 -21.60
N GLY A 183 -0.10 -3.73 -21.93
CA GLY A 183 -0.80 -2.85 -21.01
C GLY A 183 -1.38 -3.57 -19.80
N MET A 184 -1.98 -4.76 -20.01
CA MET A 184 -2.52 -5.59 -18.92
C MET A 184 -1.42 -6.04 -17.95
N VAL A 185 -0.29 -6.53 -18.47
CA VAL A 185 0.86 -6.97 -17.66
C VAL A 185 1.39 -5.82 -16.80
N LEU A 186 1.62 -4.65 -17.41
CA LEU A 186 2.12 -3.48 -16.69
C LEU A 186 1.12 -2.93 -15.68
N ASN A 187 -0.18 -2.90 -16.02
CA ASN A 187 -1.20 -2.46 -15.08
C ASN A 187 -1.19 -3.32 -13.80
N ARG A 188 -1.08 -4.65 -13.94
CA ARG A 188 -0.92 -5.57 -12.81
C ARG A 188 0.40 -5.36 -12.08
N ALA A 189 1.51 -5.17 -12.80
CA ALA A 189 2.80 -4.91 -12.18
C ALA A 189 2.79 -3.64 -11.30
N ILE A 190 2.09 -2.57 -11.71
CA ILE A 190 1.98 -1.34 -10.91
C ILE A 190 1.07 -1.56 -9.67
N GLU A 191 0.00 -2.35 -9.81
CA GLU A 191 -0.82 -2.77 -8.65
C GLU A 191 0.01 -3.60 -7.65
N GLU A 192 0.78 -4.55 -8.16
CA GLU A 192 1.71 -5.37 -7.36
C GLU A 192 2.80 -4.53 -6.71
N GLN A 193 3.34 -3.52 -7.40
CA GLN A 193 4.28 -2.55 -6.82
C GLN A 193 3.65 -1.78 -5.66
N SER A 194 2.41 -1.33 -5.81
CA SER A 194 1.69 -0.63 -4.74
C SER A 194 1.50 -1.53 -3.51
N MET A 195 1.17 -2.82 -3.72
CA MET A 195 1.10 -3.81 -2.64
C MET A 195 2.47 -4.12 -2.04
N PHE A 196 3.52 -4.13 -2.86
CA PHE A 196 4.90 -4.36 -2.43
C PHE A 196 5.39 -3.22 -1.52
N ASP A 197 5.12 -1.98 -1.92
CA ASP A 197 5.53 -0.78 -1.19
C ASP A 197 4.79 -0.59 0.13
N ALA A 198 3.56 -1.12 0.24
CA ALA A 198 2.75 -1.12 1.46
C ALA A 198 3.20 -2.14 2.52
N GLN A 199 4.18 -3.00 2.24
CA GLN A 199 4.73 -3.94 3.21
C GLN A 199 5.51 -3.22 4.33
N ILE A 200 5.75 -3.92 5.44
CA ILE A 200 6.62 -3.41 6.49
C ILE A 200 8.03 -3.19 5.94
N GLU A 201 8.70 -2.13 6.39
CA GLU A 201 9.97 -1.68 5.79
C GLU A 201 11.07 -2.74 5.85
N ALA A 202 11.13 -3.54 6.91
CA ALA A 202 12.10 -4.63 7.06
C ALA A 202 11.94 -5.69 5.96
N ASP A 203 10.71 -6.16 5.71
CA ASP A 203 10.41 -7.14 4.68
C ASP A 203 10.66 -6.56 3.28
N ARG A 204 10.23 -5.31 3.06
CA ARG A 204 10.45 -4.61 1.78
C ARG A 204 11.93 -4.45 1.46
N ARG A 205 12.75 -3.99 2.42
CA ARG A 205 14.22 -3.86 2.24
C ARG A 205 14.89 -5.20 1.95
N PHE A 206 14.49 -6.25 2.65
CA PHE A 206 14.99 -7.61 2.39
C PHE A 206 14.62 -8.09 0.98
N GLN A 207 13.37 -7.90 0.57
CA GLN A 207 12.89 -8.27 -0.76
C GLN A 207 13.54 -7.44 -1.88
N GLN A 208 13.76 -6.13 -1.68
CA GLN A 208 14.49 -5.27 -2.61
C GLN A 208 15.94 -5.73 -2.79
N LYS A 209 16.60 -6.10 -1.68
CA LYS A 209 17.96 -6.66 -1.70
C LYS A 209 17.99 -8.00 -2.45
N LEU A 210 16.99 -8.85 -2.23
CA LEU A 210 16.86 -10.12 -2.93
C LEU A 210 16.62 -9.92 -4.45
N ALA A 211 15.74 -8.99 -4.84
CA ALA A 211 15.55 -8.62 -6.24
C ALA A 211 16.82 -8.03 -6.86
N ALA A 212 17.62 -7.28 -6.10
CA ALA A 212 18.94 -6.83 -6.54
C ALA A 212 19.93 -8.00 -6.75
N TYR A 213 19.90 -9.01 -5.88
CA TYR A 213 20.73 -10.21 -6.06
C TYR A 213 20.30 -11.06 -7.25
N LEU A 214 19.01 -11.17 -7.53
CA LEU A 214 18.52 -11.85 -8.74
C LEU A 214 18.97 -11.15 -10.02
N ARG A 215 19.21 -9.84 -9.98
CA ARG A 215 19.79 -9.08 -11.11
C ARG A 215 21.31 -9.25 -11.25
N GLY A 216 21.98 -9.78 -10.22
CA GLY A 216 23.44 -9.90 -10.14
C GLY A 216 23.97 -11.32 -10.28
N ASP A 217 25.28 -11.41 -10.52
CA ASP A 217 25.92 -12.67 -10.93
C ASP A 217 26.23 -13.64 -9.78
N THR A 218 26.29 -13.17 -8.53
CA THR A 218 26.85 -13.98 -7.44
C THR A 218 25.81 -14.36 -6.39
N PRO A 219 25.20 -15.56 -6.47
CA PRO A 219 24.38 -16.09 -5.39
C PRO A 219 25.21 -16.27 -4.12
N SER A 220 24.52 -16.21 -2.97
CA SER A 220 25.05 -16.74 -1.72
C SER A 220 25.29 -18.25 -1.81
N ARG A 221 26.00 -18.84 -0.83
CA ARG A 221 26.29 -20.28 -0.81
C ARG A 221 25.66 -20.96 0.41
N GLY A 222 25.49 -22.28 0.34
CA GLY A 222 25.04 -23.11 1.46
C GLY A 222 23.60 -22.80 1.89
N GLU A 223 23.36 -22.77 3.20
CA GLU A 223 22.02 -22.50 3.75
C GLU A 223 21.45 -21.14 3.37
N GLN A 224 22.30 -20.13 3.22
CA GLN A 224 21.84 -18.80 2.85
C GLN A 224 21.20 -18.79 1.46
N LEU A 225 21.79 -19.52 0.50
CA LEU A 225 21.22 -19.69 -0.84
C LEU A 225 19.82 -20.30 -0.77
N ARG A 226 19.63 -21.34 0.05
CA ARG A 226 18.33 -22.00 0.21
C ARG A 226 17.26 -21.03 0.73
N ARG A 227 17.59 -20.25 1.77
CA ARG A 227 16.67 -19.24 2.34
C ARG A 227 16.32 -18.14 1.31
N GLU A 228 17.30 -17.71 0.52
CA GLU A 228 17.13 -16.72 -0.54
C GLU A 228 16.26 -17.26 -1.69
N ILE A 229 16.44 -18.52 -2.09
CA ILE A 229 15.57 -19.20 -3.06
C ILE A 229 14.13 -19.24 -2.53
N ASP A 230 13.90 -19.75 -1.32
CA ASP A 230 12.55 -19.83 -0.74
C ASP A 230 11.86 -18.46 -0.68
N ALA A 231 12.61 -17.42 -0.34
CA ALA A 231 12.10 -16.06 -0.31
C ALA A 231 11.77 -15.52 -1.71
N ALA A 232 12.64 -15.79 -2.69
CA ALA A 232 12.45 -15.36 -4.07
C ALA A 232 11.25 -16.05 -4.71
N GLU A 233 11.03 -17.33 -4.40
CA GLU A 233 9.86 -18.10 -4.85
C GLU A 233 8.56 -17.55 -4.27
N ARG A 234 8.54 -17.24 -2.97
CA ARG A 234 7.38 -16.57 -2.35
C ARG A 234 7.11 -15.20 -2.99
N MET A 235 8.16 -14.45 -3.31
CA MET A 235 8.04 -13.15 -3.97
C MET A 235 7.49 -13.29 -5.39
N ALA A 236 8.00 -14.24 -6.19
CA ALA A 236 7.51 -14.54 -7.53
C ALA A 236 6.07 -15.08 -7.54
N ALA A 237 5.68 -15.87 -6.54
CA ALA A 237 4.30 -16.34 -6.38
C ALA A 237 3.33 -15.20 -5.99
N ARG A 238 3.78 -14.25 -5.17
CA ARG A 238 2.95 -13.14 -4.68
C ARG A 238 2.86 -11.96 -5.65
N PHE A 239 3.93 -11.68 -6.38
CA PHE A 239 4.07 -10.54 -7.29
C PHE A 239 4.58 -10.98 -8.67
N PRO A 240 3.84 -11.85 -9.38
CA PRO A 240 4.34 -12.46 -10.61
C PRO A 240 4.62 -11.46 -11.73
N ASN A 241 3.79 -10.43 -11.91
CA ASN A 241 3.94 -9.46 -13.00
C ASN A 241 5.06 -8.45 -12.69
N LEU A 242 5.14 -7.99 -11.44
CA LEU A 242 6.22 -7.13 -10.98
C LEU A 242 7.57 -7.84 -11.11
N MET A 243 7.65 -9.09 -10.62
CA MET A 243 8.88 -9.88 -10.69
C MET A 243 9.33 -10.16 -12.12
N ALA A 244 8.38 -10.40 -13.04
CA ALA A 244 8.69 -10.54 -14.46
C ALA A 244 9.29 -9.26 -15.07
N VAL A 245 9.02 -8.08 -14.52
CA VAL A 245 9.52 -6.79 -15.03
C VAL A 245 10.82 -6.36 -14.35
N ILE A 246 11.02 -6.64 -13.06
CA ILE A 246 12.12 -6.05 -12.26
C ILE A 246 13.23 -7.03 -11.85
N ALA A 247 13.09 -8.34 -12.10
CA ALA A 247 14.07 -9.35 -11.70
C ALA A 247 14.28 -10.44 -12.75
N ASP A 248 15.50 -10.98 -12.82
CA ASP A 248 15.85 -12.12 -13.67
C ASP A 248 15.30 -13.43 -13.09
N LEU A 249 14.19 -13.92 -13.63
CA LEU A 249 13.62 -15.22 -13.22
C LEU A 249 14.43 -16.41 -13.74
N GLU A 250 15.27 -16.24 -14.77
CA GLU A 250 16.20 -17.29 -15.19
C GLU A 250 17.33 -17.44 -14.17
N GLN A 251 17.79 -16.33 -13.57
CA GLN A 251 18.76 -16.38 -12.46
C GLN A 251 18.21 -17.18 -11.27
N LEU A 252 16.93 -17.02 -10.92
CA LEU A 252 16.28 -17.85 -9.90
C LEU A 252 16.30 -19.35 -10.30
N ALA A 253 16.07 -19.67 -11.58
CA ALA A 253 16.21 -21.04 -12.06
C ALA A 253 17.66 -21.57 -11.97
N ARG A 254 18.66 -20.73 -12.26
CA ARG A 254 20.09 -21.05 -12.08
C ARG A 254 20.43 -21.29 -10.61
N TRP A 255 19.90 -20.49 -9.68
CA TRP A 255 20.08 -20.68 -8.24
C TRP A 255 19.52 -22.03 -7.76
N ARG A 256 18.32 -22.42 -8.23
CA ARG A 256 17.76 -23.74 -7.95
C ARG A 256 18.65 -24.87 -8.46
N GLN A 257 19.24 -24.72 -9.65
CA GLN A 257 20.17 -25.72 -10.19
C GLN A 257 21.45 -25.81 -9.36
N LEU A 258 22.00 -24.67 -8.93
CA LEU A 258 23.18 -24.62 -8.08
C LEU A 258 22.90 -25.29 -6.72
N GLU A 259 21.78 -24.96 -6.08
CA GLU A 259 21.38 -25.52 -4.80
C GLU A 259 21.23 -27.05 -4.86
N ARG A 260 20.67 -27.59 -5.96
CA ARG A 260 20.59 -29.03 -6.23
C ARG A 260 21.96 -29.69 -6.38
N ARG A 261 22.94 -29.01 -6.98
CA ARG A 261 24.31 -29.53 -7.15
C ARG A 261 25.10 -29.52 -5.84
N THR A 262 24.87 -28.51 -5.00
CA THR A 262 25.62 -28.34 -3.74
C THR A 262 24.97 -29.03 -2.55
N SER A 263 23.67 -29.30 -2.61
CA SER A 263 22.97 -30.00 -1.53
C SER A 263 23.36 -31.48 -1.56
N PRO A 264 23.90 -32.04 -0.47
CA PRO A 264 24.16 -33.47 -0.39
C PRO A 264 22.85 -34.22 -0.59
N PRO A 265 22.87 -35.40 -1.25
CA PRO A 265 21.67 -36.18 -1.48
C PRO A 265 20.97 -36.46 -0.14
N PRO A 266 19.64 -36.33 -0.08
CA PRO A 266 18.87 -36.64 1.12
C PRO A 266 19.07 -38.12 1.46
N GLY A 267 19.95 -38.41 2.41
CA GLY A 267 20.37 -39.77 2.76
C GLY A 267 21.86 -39.95 3.00
N ALA A 268 22.73 -39.02 2.55
CA ALA A 268 24.14 -38.97 2.96
C ALA A 268 24.24 -38.41 4.40
N GLY A 269 23.70 -39.15 5.36
CA GLY A 269 23.73 -38.81 6.77
C GLY A 269 25.17 -38.79 7.31
N HIS A 270 25.66 -37.61 7.67
CA HIS A 270 26.18 -37.24 8.99
C HIS A 270 26.78 -38.38 9.86
N ALA A 271 27.68 -39.19 9.31
CA ALA A 271 28.37 -40.22 10.07
C ALA A 271 29.62 -39.72 10.84
N GLY A 272 29.91 -38.41 10.91
CA GLY A 272 31.10 -37.99 11.66
C GLY A 272 31.52 -36.53 11.65
N ALA A 273 30.64 -35.58 11.97
CA ALA A 273 31.08 -34.19 12.20
C ALA A 273 30.48 -33.61 13.49
N ARG A 274 30.97 -34.11 14.64
CA ARG A 274 30.97 -33.38 15.91
C ARG A 274 32.27 -32.57 15.98
N GLY A 275 32.17 -31.25 16.04
CA GLY A 275 33.29 -30.38 16.46
C GLY A 275 33.56 -29.23 15.51
N GLY A 276 32.84 -28.13 15.68
CA GLY A 276 33.13 -26.89 14.94
C GLY A 276 31.98 -25.91 15.05
N ALA A 277 31.79 -25.31 16.23
CA ALA A 277 30.89 -24.18 16.41
C ALA A 277 31.45 -22.99 15.61
N VAL A 278 30.96 -22.80 14.39
CA VAL A 278 31.21 -21.55 13.65
C VAL A 278 30.41 -20.46 14.35
N GLN A 279 31.13 -19.47 14.89
CA GLN A 279 30.58 -18.25 15.45
C GLN A 279 29.69 -17.57 14.41
N MET A 280 28.38 -17.62 14.68
CA MET A 280 27.34 -16.97 13.93
C MET A 280 27.40 -15.48 14.28
N ALA A 281 27.97 -14.68 13.38
CA ALA A 281 28.03 -13.23 13.52
C ALA A 281 26.62 -12.62 13.63
N ASP A 282 26.52 -11.62 14.50
CA ASP A 282 25.31 -10.91 14.89
C ASP A 282 24.38 -10.56 13.72
N TRP A 283 23.20 -11.18 13.72
CA TRP A 283 22.08 -10.86 12.85
C TRP A 283 21.08 -9.95 13.60
N PRO A 284 20.82 -8.71 13.14
CA PRO A 284 19.82 -7.87 13.75
C PRO A 284 18.43 -8.28 13.25
N GLY A 285 17.68 -9.04 14.05
CA GLY A 285 16.24 -9.22 13.79
C GLY A 285 15.59 -10.48 14.34
N ALA A 286 16.35 -11.49 14.78
CA ALA A 286 15.77 -12.71 15.33
C ALA A 286 15.56 -12.59 16.86
N LYS A 287 14.66 -11.70 17.30
CA LYS A 287 14.07 -11.74 18.65
C LYS A 287 12.58 -12.03 18.54
N ASN A 288 12.25 -13.26 18.18
CA ASN A 288 10.91 -13.81 18.37
C ASN A 288 10.79 -14.27 19.83
N GLY A 289 10.10 -13.48 20.64
CA GLY A 289 9.82 -13.79 22.04
C GLY A 289 9.53 -12.56 22.89
N GLY A 290 8.60 -11.71 22.46
CA GLY A 290 8.24 -10.48 23.19
C GLY A 290 6.73 -10.26 23.18
N THR A 291 6.13 -10.38 24.37
CA THR A 291 4.72 -10.20 24.73
C THR A 291 4.07 -8.94 24.13
N GLY A 292 2.78 -9.06 23.76
CA GLY A 292 1.96 -8.16 22.94
C GLY A 292 1.86 -6.66 23.28
N VAL A 293 2.57 -6.15 24.28
CA VAL A 293 2.67 -4.72 24.58
C VAL A 293 3.58 -3.99 23.58
N GLY A 294 4.65 -4.64 23.12
CA GLY A 294 5.57 -4.06 22.12
C GLY A 294 4.89 -3.79 20.77
N ARG A 295 3.96 -4.67 20.36
CA ARG A 295 3.14 -4.48 19.14
C ARG A 295 2.19 -3.29 19.26
N LEU A 296 1.63 -3.04 20.43
CA LEU A 296 0.69 -1.93 20.64
C LEU A 296 1.39 -0.57 20.64
N LEU A 297 2.57 -0.49 21.26
CA LEU A 297 3.42 0.71 21.21
C LEU A 297 3.98 0.96 19.79
N TYR A 298 4.31 -0.12 19.06
CA TYR A 298 4.74 -0.03 17.67
C TYR A 298 3.63 0.50 16.74
N LEU A 299 2.38 0.06 16.92
CA LEU A 299 1.24 0.57 16.16
C LEU A 299 0.90 2.03 16.49
N ALA A 300 1.03 2.42 17.76
CA ALA A 300 0.85 3.82 18.18
C ALA A 300 1.92 4.75 17.58
N ALA A 301 3.18 4.31 17.55
CA ALA A 301 4.27 5.06 16.94
C ALA A 301 4.10 5.21 15.41
N LEU A 302 3.64 4.16 14.72
CA LEU A 302 3.31 4.21 13.29
C LEU A 302 2.16 5.19 12.99
N GLY A 303 1.13 5.23 13.83
CA GLY A 303 0.03 6.18 13.71
C GLY A 303 0.48 7.63 13.86
N LEU A 304 1.41 7.91 14.78
CA LEU A 304 1.95 9.25 15.01
C LEU A 304 2.86 9.71 13.85
N ILE A 305 3.69 8.82 13.30
CA ILE A 305 4.57 9.14 12.16
C ILE A 305 3.76 9.42 10.89
N ALA A 306 2.71 8.64 10.62
CA ALA A 306 1.80 8.90 9.50
C ALA A 306 1.07 10.24 9.62
N LEU A 307 0.67 10.62 10.85
CA LEU A 307 0.05 11.92 11.13
C LEU A 307 1.01 13.09 10.90
N LEU A 308 2.27 12.96 11.34
CA LEU A 308 3.30 13.99 11.14
C LEU A 308 3.71 14.14 9.66
N ALA A 309 3.77 13.03 8.91
CA ALA A 309 4.02 13.07 7.46
C ALA A 309 2.88 13.73 6.68
N LEU A 310 1.62 13.51 7.09
CA LEU A 310 0.45 14.19 6.52
C LEU A 310 0.43 15.69 6.81
N LEU A 311 0.89 16.12 7.99
CA LEU A 311 1.03 17.53 8.33
C LEU A 311 2.17 18.21 7.56
N ALA A 312 3.27 17.51 7.28
CA ALA A 312 4.39 18.03 6.50
C ALA A 312 4.09 18.17 4.99
N ILE A 313 3.17 17.37 4.44
CA ILE A 313 2.71 17.49 3.04
C ILE A 313 1.74 18.67 2.88
N GLY A 314 1.03 19.05 3.95
CA GLY A 314 0.11 20.20 3.94
C GLY A 314 0.79 21.57 3.91
N THR A 315 2.06 21.68 4.32
CA THR A 315 2.76 22.97 4.42
C THR A 315 3.58 23.35 3.18
N VAL A 316 3.73 22.46 2.18
CA VAL A 316 4.55 22.70 0.97
C VAL A 316 3.72 23.25 -0.22
N LEU A 317 2.42 23.54 -0.04
CA LEU A 317 1.54 24.06 -1.10
C LEU A 317 1.23 25.56 -1.01
N LEU A 318 2.01 26.33 -0.24
CA LEU A 318 1.89 27.79 -0.19
C LEU A 318 3.29 28.42 -0.25
N ASP A 319 3.88 28.55 -1.45
CA ASP A 319 4.58 29.80 -1.79
C ASP A 319 4.88 29.99 -3.29
N ASP A 320 4.72 31.26 -3.67
CA ASP A 320 5.19 32.03 -4.82
C ASP A 320 5.00 31.58 -6.29
N SER A 321 4.11 32.30 -6.99
CA SER A 321 4.18 32.50 -8.45
C SER A 321 3.95 33.97 -8.79
N PRO A 322 4.75 34.57 -9.70
CA PRO A 322 4.82 36.01 -9.87
C PRO A 322 3.62 36.61 -10.63
N ARG A 323 3.38 37.89 -10.30
CA ARG A 323 2.25 38.76 -10.69
C ARG A 323 1.98 38.78 -12.20
N ARG A 324 0.76 38.39 -12.58
CA ARG A 324 0.11 38.64 -13.89
C ARG A 324 -0.67 39.96 -13.84
N PRO A 325 -0.73 40.77 -14.92
CA PRO A 325 -1.54 41.99 -14.98
C PRO A 325 -3.06 41.68 -15.02
N PRO A 326 -3.92 42.63 -14.61
CA PRO A 326 -5.34 42.38 -14.35
C PRO A 326 -6.16 42.19 -15.64
N ARG A 327 -6.94 41.11 -15.69
CA ARG A 327 -7.95 40.81 -16.73
C ARG A 327 -9.34 41.19 -16.17
N ALA A 328 -10.24 41.66 -17.05
CA ALA A 328 -11.61 42.01 -16.71
C ALA A 328 -12.37 40.84 -16.03
N PRO A 329 -13.27 41.11 -15.07
CA PRO A 329 -13.87 40.08 -14.24
C PRO A 329 -14.80 39.16 -15.07
N PRO A 330 -14.59 37.83 -15.05
CA PRO A 330 -15.57 36.88 -15.55
C PRO A 330 -16.84 36.99 -14.70
N ALA A 331 -18.00 36.74 -15.32
CA ALA A 331 -19.26 36.61 -14.59
C ALA A 331 -19.04 35.67 -13.40
N ALA A 332 -19.28 36.19 -12.19
CA ALA A 332 -18.98 35.49 -10.95
C ALA A 332 -19.70 34.13 -10.96
N GLN A 333 -18.93 33.06 -11.14
CA GLN A 333 -19.41 31.72 -10.81
C GLN A 333 -19.79 31.75 -9.34
N ALA A 334 -21.04 31.39 -9.05
CA ALA A 334 -21.47 31.25 -7.67
C ALA A 334 -20.48 30.31 -6.97
N PRO A 335 -19.94 30.70 -5.79
CA PRO A 335 -18.95 29.89 -5.10
C PRO A 335 -19.50 28.49 -4.86
N ASP A 336 -18.70 27.47 -5.17
CA ASP A 336 -19.04 26.09 -4.89
C ASP A 336 -19.35 25.93 -3.39
N VAL A 337 -20.55 25.46 -3.08
CA VAL A 337 -20.99 25.27 -1.70
C VAL A 337 -20.56 23.88 -1.26
N PRO A 338 -19.78 23.73 -0.16
CA PRO A 338 -19.48 22.42 0.39
C PRO A 338 -20.77 21.71 0.81
N ILE A 339 -20.77 20.37 0.78
CA ILE A 339 -21.91 19.58 1.25
C ILE A 339 -22.24 19.94 2.71
N THR A 340 -23.53 20.10 3.01
CA THR A 340 -23.99 20.49 4.35
C THR A 340 -24.11 19.29 5.26
N GLU A 341 -23.97 19.49 6.57
CA GLU A 341 -24.16 18.44 7.58
C GLU A 341 -25.55 17.79 7.48
N ALA A 342 -26.58 18.58 7.17
CA ALA A 342 -27.93 18.07 6.94
C ALA A 342 -28.03 17.06 5.78
N GLN A 343 -27.19 17.19 4.75
CA GLN A 343 -27.14 16.21 3.65
C GLN A 343 -26.41 14.93 4.09
N VAL A 344 -25.36 15.05 4.88
CA VAL A 344 -24.65 13.90 5.46
C VAL A 344 -25.60 13.11 6.38
N ASP A 345 -26.38 13.81 7.21
CA ASP A 345 -27.39 13.19 8.08
C ASP A 345 -28.53 12.53 7.29
N GLU A 346 -28.96 13.15 6.19
CA GLU A 346 -29.97 12.57 5.29
C GLU A 346 -29.50 11.23 4.72
N ILE A 347 -28.26 11.17 4.24
CA ILE A 347 -27.65 9.91 3.76
C ILE A 347 -27.51 8.92 4.92
N ALA A 348 -27.02 9.37 6.08
CA ALA A 348 -26.82 8.51 7.24
C ALA A 348 -28.12 7.82 7.68
N SER A 349 -29.24 8.55 7.66
CA SER A 349 -30.57 8.03 7.99
C SER A 349 -31.07 6.93 7.04
N ARG A 350 -30.52 6.86 5.82
CA ARG A 350 -30.87 5.85 4.80
C ARG A 350 -30.02 4.59 4.85
N ILE A 351 -28.96 4.56 5.68
CA ILE A 351 -28.09 3.39 5.79
C ILE A 351 -28.84 2.23 6.46
N LYS A 352 -29.36 1.31 5.65
CA LYS A 352 -30.08 0.12 6.11
C LYS A 352 -29.11 -1.04 6.38
N PHE A 353 -28.27 -0.89 7.39
CA PHE A 353 -27.33 -1.93 7.80
C PHE A 353 -27.84 -2.70 9.02
N LYS A 354 -27.84 -4.03 8.94
CA LYS A 354 -28.10 -4.94 10.08
C LYS A 354 -26.84 -5.74 10.35
N SER A 355 -26.24 -5.54 11.51
CA SER A 355 -25.07 -6.33 11.92
C SER A 355 -25.42 -7.82 11.96
N PRO A 356 -24.58 -8.71 11.39
CA PRO A 356 -24.79 -10.13 11.55
C PRO A 356 -24.72 -10.53 13.03
N PRO A 357 -25.51 -11.53 13.49
CA PRO A 357 -25.42 -12.03 14.85
C PRO A 357 -23.98 -12.45 15.19
N GLY A 358 -23.44 -11.92 16.29
CA GLY A 358 -22.06 -12.21 16.71
C GLY A 358 -20.97 -11.37 16.04
N ALA A 359 -21.32 -10.34 15.26
CA ALA A 359 -20.34 -9.39 14.74
C ALA A 359 -19.47 -8.83 15.89
N PRO A 360 -18.13 -8.80 15.74
CA PRO A 360 -17.25 -8.34 16.80
C PRO A 360 -17.51 -6.85 17.08
N PRO A 361 -17.50 -6.42 18.36
CA PRO A 361 -17.66 -5.02 18.69
C PRO A 361 -16.53 -4.17 18.09
N GLY A 362 -16.81 -2.91 17.83
CA GLY A 362 -15.82 -1.97 17.32
C GLY A 362 -16.39 -0.95 16.34
N LYS A 363 -15.57 0.04 15.99
CA LYS A 363 -15.90 1.07 15.01
C LYS A 363 -15.91 0.47 13.60
N ARG A 364 -16.96 0.73 12.84
CA ARG A 364 -17.04 0.50 11.40
C ARG A 364 -16.99 1.86 10.73
N GLU A 365 -16.10 2.04 9.77
CA GLU A 365 -15.90 3.30 9.08
C GLU A 365 -15.60 3.03 7.62
N VAL A 366 -16.24 3.77 6.73
CA VAL A 366 -16.07 3.68 5.28
C VAL A 366 -16.00 5.10 4.72
N GLU A 367 -15.17 5.30 3.70
CA GLU A 367 -14.95 6.60 3.05
C GLU A 367 -15.15 6.47 1.54
N PHE A 368 -15.91 7.42 0.97
CA PHE A 368 -16.19 7.49 -0.46
C PHE A 368 -15.83 8.86 -1.01
N GLN A 369 -15.32 8.89 -2.24
CA GLN A 369 -15.29 10.07 -3.09
C GLN A 369 -16.48 10.01 -4.05
N VAL A 370 -17.39 10.97 -3.95
CA VAL A 370 -18.64 11.01 -4.72
C VAL A 370 -18.50 12.02 -5.84
N PHE A 371 -19.00 11.65 -7.02
CA PHE A 371 -19.03 12.48 -8.22
C PHE A 371 -20.49 12.83 -8.55
N LEU A 372 -20.78 14.10 -8.74
CA LEU A 372 -22.10 14.60 -9.10
C LEU A 372 -22.13 15.05 -10.56
N ASP A 373 -23.30 14.94 -11.19
CA ASP A 373 -23.58 15.56 -12.48
C ASP A 373 -24.01 17.04 -12.35
N ALA A 374 -24.44 17.65 -13.46
CA ALA A 374 -24.89 19.04 -13.49
C ALA A 374 -26.10 19.28 -12.58
N ASP A 375 -27.03 18.31 -12.51
CA ASP A 375 -28.28 18.37 -11.74
C ASP A 375 -28.11 17.98 -10.27
N GLY A 376 -26.88 17.63 -9.87
CA GLY A 376 -26.53 17.22 -8.51
C GLY A 376 -26.90 15.77 -8.21
N SER A 377 -27.21 14.96 -9.22
CA SER A 377 -27.38 13.52 -9.05
C SER A 377 -26.03 12.82 -8.97
N VAL A 378 -25.96 11.69 -8.27
CA VAL A 378 -24.72 10.92 -8.10
C VAL A 378 -24.39 10.20 -9.41
N LEU A 379 -23.38 10.67 -10.12
CA LEU A 379 -22.85 10.05 -11.35
C LEU A 379 -22.08 8.76 -11.05
N GLY A 380 -21.36 8.75 -9.92
CA GLY A 380 -20.56 7.62 -9.48
C GLY A 380 -19.86 7.89 -8.16
N MET A 381 -19.13 6.90 -7.66
CA MET A 381 -18.29 7.05 -6.46
C MET A 381 -17.12 6.08 -6.45
N ASN A 382 -16.02 6.49 -5.83
CA ASN A 382 -14.85 5.66 -5.56
C ASN A 382 -14.77 5.37 -4.07
N LYS A 383 -14.64 4.10 -3.69
CA LYS A 383 -14.42 3.67 -2.30
C LYS A 383 -12.95 3.92 -1.94
N LEU A 384 -12.69 4.89 -1.07
CA LEU A 384 -11.34 5.27 -0.64
C LEU A 384 -10.87 4.47 0.58
N GLY A 385 -11.79 4.10 1.47
CA GLY A 385 -11.52 3.29 2.65
C GLY A 385 -12.60 2.22 2.82
N ARG A 386 -12.21 1.01 3.21
CA ARG A 386 -13.12 -0.13 3.47
C ARG A 386 -13.35 -0.29 4.96
N SER A 387 -14.57 -0.60 5.37
CA SER A 387 -14.79 -1.04 6.74
C SER A 387 -14.40 -2.52 6.90
N ILE A 388 -14.30 -2.97 8.15
CA ILE A 388 -14.08 -4.40 8.45
C ILE A 388 -15.29 -5.29 8.12
N GLU A 389 -16.43 -4.69 7.74
CA GLU A 389 -17.67 -5.39 7.40
C GLU A 389 -18.16 -4.98 6.00
N PRO A 390 -17.90 -5.77 4.95
CA PRO A 390 -18.25 -5.40 3.57
C PRO A 390 -19.74 -5.06 3.37
N ALA A 391 -20.64 -5.76 4.08
CA ALA A 391 -22.07 -5.50 4.01
C ALA A 391 -22.46 -4.10 4.52
N TYR A 392 -21.64 -3.49 5.40
CA TYR A 392 -21.84 -2.09 5.81
C TYR A 392 -21.44 -1.13 4.70
N ASP A 393 -20.30 -1.38 4.04
CA ASP A 393 -19.84 -0.56 2.91
C ASP A 393 -20.89 -0.52 1.79
N ASP A 394 -21.48 -1.67 1.47
CA ASP A 394 -22.53 -1.80 0.45
C ASP A 394 -23.82 -1.07 0.84
N ALA A 395 -24.17 -1.09 2.13
CA ALA A 395 -25.32 -0.35 2.66
C ALA A 395 -25.11 1.17 2.58
N VAL A 396 -23.89 1.66 2.83
CA VAL A 396 -23.54 3.09 2.70
C VAL A 396 -23.54 3.51 1.23
N GLU A 397 -22.95 2.69 0.34
CA GLU A 397 -22.96 2.95 -1.10
C GLU A 397 -24.40 3.04 -1.65
N ALA A 398 -25.28 2.12 -1.23
CA ALA A 398 -26.69 2.16 -1.59
C ALA A 398 -27.40 3.41 -1.06
N ALA A 399 -27.09 3.84 0.18
CA ALA A 399 -27.66 5.05 0.76
C ALA A 399 -27.25 6.32 0.01
N ILE A 400 -25.97 6.43 -0.41
CA ILE A 400 -25.48 7.55 -1.22
C ILE A 400 -26.17 7.56 -2.60
N LYS A 401 -26.29 6.41 -3.26
CA LYS A 401 -26.99 6.33 -4.58
C LYS A 401 -28.48 6.67 -4.49
N GLN A 402 -29.10 6.48 -3.33
CA GLN A 402 -30.52 6.74 -3.09
C GLN A 402 -30.79 8.09 -2.41
N SER A 403 -29.77 8.92 -2.21
CA SER A 403 -29.95 10.26 -1.64
C SER A 403 -30.75 11.14 -2.58
N LYS A 404 -31.32 12.22 -2.05
CA LYS A 404 -31.89 13.26 -2.92
C LYS A 404 -30.78 13.90 -3.76
N PRO A 405 -31.08 14.41 -4.97
CA PRO A 405 -30.13 15.23 -5.71
C PRO A 405 -29.59 16.36 -4.84
N PHE A 406 -28.28 16.58 -4.90
CA PHE A 406 -27.62 17.66 -4.21
C PHE A 406 -27.98 18.99 -4.91
N PRO A 407 -27.97 20.13 -4.21
CA PRO A 407 -28.11 21.43 -4.85
C PRO A 407 -27.15 21.56 -6.04
N ALA A 408 -27.61 22.16 -7.13
CA ALA A 408 -26.77 22.36 -8.32
C ALA A 408 -25.50 23.18 -8.02
N THR A 409 -25.52 23.96 -6.94
CA THR A 409 -24.40 24.76 -6.40
C THR A 409 -23.42 23.97 -5.53
N SER A 410 -23.67 22.67 -5.27
CA SER A 410 -22.74 21.82 -4.53
C SER A 410 -21.51 21.49 -5.38
N VAL A 411 -20.35 21.38 -4.72
CA VAL A 411 -19.11 20.86 -5.31
C VAL A 411 -19.37 19.55 -6.07
N LYS A 412 -18.88 19.45 -7.32
CA LYS A 412 -19.11 18.25 -8.16
C LYS A 412 -18.35 17.02 -7.71
N VAL A 413 -17.32 17.19 -6.90
CA VAL A 413 -16.55 16.09 -6.31
C VAL A 413 -16.31 16.37 -4.84
N PHE A 414 -16.72 15.45 -3.97
CA PHE A 414 -16.50 15.60 -2.53
C PHE A 414 -16.22 14.25 -1.87
N ARG A 415 -15.69 14.30 -0.65
CA ARG A 415 -15.44 13.11 0.18
C ARG A 415 -16.42 13.06 1.34
N VAL A 416 -16.95 11.88 1.62
CA VAL A 416 -17.81 11.61 2.77
C VAL A 416 -17.34 10.37 3.51
N ARG A 417 -17.43 10.43 4.84
CA ARG A 417 -17.02 9.36 5.74
C ARG A 417 -18.18 9.02 6.67
N PHE A 418 -18.59 7.77 6.67
CA PHE A 418 -19.67 7.27 7.53
C PHE A 418 -19.10 6.25 8.50
N GLY A 419 -19.42 6.40 9.78
CA GLY A 419 -19.03 5.43 10.78
C GLY A 419 -20.07 5.24 11.89
N PHE A 420 -20.13 4.02 12.40
CA PHE A 420 -20.89 3.69 13.60
C PHE A 420 -20.08 2.74 14.49
N THR A 421 -20.39 2.73 15.78
CA THR A 421 -19.74 1.84 16.74
C THR A 421 -20.70 0.74 17.13
N LEU A 422 -20.34 -0.50 16.82
CA LEU A 422 -21.06 -1.65 17.36
C LEU A 422 -20.62 -1.83 18.81
N GLY A 423 -21.52 -1.55 19.75
CA GLY A 423 -21.29 -1.77 21.17
C GLY A 423 -21.01 -3.24 21.46
N ALA A 424 -20.14 -3.54 22.42
CA ALA A 424 -20.05 -4.88 22.95
C ALA A 424 -21.44 -5.29 23.46
N PRO A 425 -21.93 -6.51 23.13
CA PRO A 425 -23.13 -7.00 23.77
C PRO A 425 -22.92 -6.88 25.28
N ALA A 426 -23.90 -6.30 25.98
CA ALA A 426 -23.82 -6.16 27.43
C ALA A 426 -23.43 -7.53 27.99
N PRO A 427 -22.35 -7.62 28.81
CA PRO A 427 -21.86 -8.90 29.26
C PRO A 427 -23.03 -9.65 29.91
N PRO A 428 -23.24 -10.93 29.58
CA PRO A 428 -24.29 -11.70 30.24
C PRO A 428 -24.09 -11.54 31.74
N LYS A 429 -25.12 -11.06 32.45
CA LYS A 429 -25.09 -10.89 33.91
C LYS A 429 -25.02 -12.26 34.55
N GLY A 430 -23.85 -12.88 34.49
CA GLY A 430 -23.58 -14.13 35.16
C GLY A 430 -23.57 -13.90 36.67
N LYS A 431 -23.95 -14.93 37.42
CA LYS A 431 -23.83 -14.90 38.87
C LYS A 431 -22.34 -14.89 39.24
N PRO A 432 -21.92 -14.11 40.25
CA PRO A 432 -20.55 -14.17 40.75
C PRO A 432 -20.22 -15.59 41.23
N LEU A 433 -18.93 -15.92 41.27
CA LEU A 433 -18.44 -17.19 41.81
C LEU A 433 -19.00 -17.43 43.22
N THR A 434 -19.49 -18.64 43.44
CA THR A 434 -19.91 -19.05 44.77
C THR A 434 -18.69 -19.30 45.66
N ARG A 435 -18.87 -19.16 46.99
CA ARG A 435 -17.80 -19.42 47.95
C ARG A 435 -17.23 -20.84 47.82
N ALA A 436 -18.09 -21.83 47.59
CA ALA A 436 -17.69 -23.23 47.39
C ALA A 436 -16.77 -23.43 46.18
N GLN A 437 -16.98 -22.69 45.09
CA GLN A 437 -16.10 -22.75 43.92
C GLN A 437 -14.73 -22.13 44.20
N LEU A 438 -14.68 -21.03 44.96
CA LEU A 438 -13.43 -20.41 45.39
C LEU A 438 -12.65 -21.33 46.33
N ASP A 439 -13.33 -22.01 47.24
CA ASP A 439 -12.71 -22.97 48.16
C ASP A 439 -12.21 -24.23 47.41
N GLU A 440 -12.95 -24.73 46.40
CA GLU A 440 -12.48 -25.84 45.55
C GLU A 440 -11.19 -25.50 44.79
N ILE A 441 -11.10 -24.30 44.22
CA ILE A 441 -9.88 -23.83 43.54
C ILE A 441 -8.76 -23.66 44.56
N GLY A 442 -9.05 -23.06 45.72
CA GLY A 442 -8.09 -22.86 46.80
C GLY A 442 -7.46 -24.18 47.28
N ALA A 443 -8.26 -25.24 47.40
CA ALA A 443 -7.79 -26.56 47.79
C ALA A 443 -6.89 -27.26 46.75
N ARG A 444 -6.87 -26.77 45.50
CA ARG A 444 -6.00 -27.27 44.42
C ARG A 444 -4.71 -26.47 44.26
N ILE A 445 -4.53 -25.40 45.04
CA ILE A 445 -3.29 -24.61 44.99
C ILE A 445 -2.19 -25.40 45.69
N ASP A 446 -1.45 -26.17 44.88
CA ASP A 446 -0.26 -26.89 45.30
C ASP A 446 0.94 -25.94 45.23
N TYR A 447 1.27 -25.34 46.37
CA TYR A 447 2.39 -24.41 46.49
C TYR A 447 3.09 -24.50 47.85
N ASP A 448 4.29 -25.05 47.84
CA ASP A 448 5.18 -25.03 48.98
C ASP A 448 6.00 -23.73 48.99
N PHE A 449 5.85 -22.95 50.06
CA PHE A 449 6.66 -21.75 50.24
C PHE A 449 8.12 -22.14 50.50
N PRO A 450 9.09 -21.59 49.71
CA PRO A 450 10.51 -21.73 50.03
C PRO A 450 10.80 -21.34 51.49
N PRO A 451 11.68 -22.04 52.22
CA PRO A 451 11.93 -21.79 53.65
C PRO A 451 12.36 -20.35 53.98
N ASP A 452 12.99 -19.67 53.01
CA ASP A 452 13.46 -18.29 53.07
C ASP A 452 12.39 -17.25 52.70
N SER A 453 11.19 -17.68 52.32
CA SER A 453 10.08 -16.80 51.96
C SER A 453 9.77 -15.78 53.07
N PRO A 454 9.64 -14.48 52.74
CA PRO A 454 9.32 -13.47 53.74
C PRO A 454 7.92 -13.73 54.31
N ALA A 455 7.77 -13.54 55.61
CA ALA A 455 6.44 -13.58 56.24
C ALA A 455 5.53 -12.48 55.65
N GLY A 456 4.22 -12.73 55.66
CA GLY A 456 3.19 -11.77 55.28
C GLY A 456 2.20 -12.28 54.26
N LEU A 457 1.42 -11.36 53.69
CA LEU A 457 0.32 -11.65 52.76
C LEU A 457 0.82 -11.83 51.32
N TYR A 458 0.57 -13.00 50.76
CA TYR A 458 0.75 -13.34 49.35
C TYR A 458 -0.61 -13.22 48.67
N ARG A 459 -0.75 -12.23 47.78
CA ARG A 459 -2.00 -11.91 47.09
C ARG A 459 -1.78 -11.89 45.59
N VAL A 460 -2.65 -12.56 44.86
CA VAL A 460 -2.69 -12.56 43.40
C VAL A 460 -4.10 -12.22 42.92
N GLU A 461 -4.17 -11.36 41.91
CA GLU A 461 -5.39 -10.99 41.19
C GLU A 461 -5.25 -11.46 39.74
N LEU A 462 -6.19 -12.28 39.29
CA LEU A 462 -6.20 -12.87 37.94
C LEU A 462 -7.52 -12.56 37.24
N ASP A 463 -7.44 -12.27 35.95
CA ASP A 463 -8.56 -12.32 35.02
C ASP A 463 -8.66 -13.71 34.41
N VAL A 464 -9.87 -14.25 34.38
CA VAL A 464 -10.18 -15.60 33.88
C VAL A 464 -11.20 -15.48 32.76
N THR A 465 -10.88 -16.13 31.64
CA THR A 465 -11.75 -16.25 30.46
C THR A 465 -12.18 -17.69 30.30
N LEU A 466 -13.48 -17.90 30.14
CA LEU A 466 -14.12 -19.20 29.91
C LEU A 466 -14.51 -19.36 28.44
N ASP A 467 -14.34 -20.56 27.90
CA ASP A 467 -14.90 -20.97 26.62
C ASP A 467 -16.43 -21.16 26.70
N ALA A 468 -17.08 -21.59 25.62
CA ALA A 468 -18.53 -21.84 25.58
C ALA A 468 -19.00 -22.99 26.51
N LYS A 469 -18.13 -23.92 26.90
CA LYS A 469 -18.44 -25.06 27.78
C LYS A 469 -18.19 -24.75 29.26
N GLY A 470 -17.69 -23.54 29.57
CA GLY A 470 -17.35 -23.14 30.93
C GLY A 470 -15.95 -23.58 31.35
N VAL A 471 -15.12 -24.08 30.41
CA VAL A 471 -13.73 -24.44 30.66
C VAL A 471 -12.87 -23.18 30.56
N VAL A 472 -11.85 -23.07 31.40
CA VAL A 472 -10.91 -21.94 31.37
C VAL A 472 -10.09 -21.96 30.09
N SER A 473 -10.28 -20.96 29.24
CA SER A 473 -9.52 -20.80 27.98
C SER A 473 -8.30 -19.90 28.16
N ALA A 474 -8.37 -18.92 29.07
CA ALA A 474 -7.25 -18.04 29.38
C ALA A 474 -7.26 -17.60 30.86
N VAL A 475 -6.07 -17.36 31.40
CA VAL A 475 -5.86 -16.79 32.74
C VAL A 475 -4.72 -15.79 32.65
N ASP A 476 -5.01 -14.53 32.93
CA ASP A 476 -4.09 -13.41 32.87
C ASP A 476 -3.88 -12.82 34.27
N THR A 477 -2.63 -12.73 34.72
CA THR A 477 -2.30 -12.16 36.04
C THR A 477 -2.32 -10.64 35.96
N LYS A 478 -3.27 -9.98 36.65
CA LYS A 478 -3.32 -8.51 36.77
C LYS A 478 -2.33 -7.97 37.79
N ARG A 479 -2.27 -8.59 38.97
CA ARG A 479 -1.45 -8.12 40.09
C ARG A 479 -0.92 -9.29 40.91
N THR A 480 0.36 -9.23 41.28
CA THR A 480 0.97 -10.16 42.26
C THR A 480 1.72 -9.37 43.32
N SER A 481 1.62 -9.78 44.58
CA SER A 481 2.20 -9.00 45.70
C SER A 481 3.69 -9.27 45.93
N LYS A 482 4.15 -10.52 45.88
CA LYS A 482 5.50 -10.89 46.36
C LYS A 482 6.17 -12.06 45.64
N ASP A 483 5.39 -12.97 45.04
CA ASP A 483 5.94 -14.21 44.51
C ASP A 483 5.24 -14.60 43.20
N ARG A 484 6.06 -14.77 42.16
CA ARG A 484 5.58 -15.19 40.83
C ARG A 484 5.27 -16.68 40.78
N ALA A 485 5.96 -17.51 41.56
CA ALA A 485 5.72 -18.94 41.60
C ALA A 485 4.37 -19.24 42.28
N TYR A 486 4.04 -18.51 43.36
CA TYR A 486 2.69 -18.56 43.95
C TYR A 486 1.61 -18.17 42.93
N ALA A 487 1.79 -17.05 42.21
CA ALA A 487 0.84 -16.64 41.17
C ALA A 487 0.67 -17.70 40.05
N ALA A 488 1.75 -18.36 39.66
CA ALA A 488 1.72 -19.44 38.68
C ALA A 488 0.98 -20.69 39.21
N ALA A 489 1.16 -21.03 40.49
CA ALA A 489 0.42 -22.12 41.14
C ALA A 489 -1.09 -21.83 41.21
N VAL A 490 -1.48 -20.60 41.55
CA VAL A 490 -2.90 -20.20 41.53
C VAL A 490 -3.47 -20.25 40.11
N ALA A 491 -2.73 -19.75 39.10
CA ALA A 491 -3.17 -19.81 37.72
C ALA A 491 -3.33 -21.26 37.22
N LYS A 492 -2.43 -22.17 37.63
CA LYS A 492 -2.51 -23.61 37.34
C LYS A 492 -3.77 -24.23 37.98
N ALA A 493 -4.00 -23.98 39.27
CA ALA A 493 -5.19 -24.47 39.98
C ALA A 493 -6.51 -24.01 39.33
N ILE A 494 -6.57 -22.78 38.83
CA ILE A 494 -7.73 -22.26 38.08
C ILE A 494 -7.91 -23.02 36.76
N ARG A 495 -6.84 -23.22 35.97
CA ARG A 495 -6.92 -23.95 34.69
C ARG A 495 -7.33 -25.41 34.86
N GLU A 496 -6.92 -26.03 35.96
CA GLU A 496 -7.22 -27.42 36.28
C GLU A 496 -8.56 -27.60 37.03
N SER A 497 -9.30 -26.51 37.30
CA SER A 497 -10.61 -26.58 37.95
C SER A 497 -11.68 -27.23 37.07
N LYS A 498 -12.76 -27.71 37.69
CA LYS A 498 -13.92 -28.24 36.94
C LYS A 498 -14.56 -27.13 36.08
N PRO A 499 -15.21 -27.48 34.97
CA PRO A 499 -15.93 -26.50 34.16
C PRO A 499 -16.90 -25.68 35.01
N PHE A 500 -16.86 -24.36 34.86
CA PHE A 500 -17.74 -23.45 35.58
C PHE A 500 -19.18 -23.58 35.05
N PRO A 501 -20.19 -23.44 35.92
CA PRO A 501 -21.59 -23.45 35.51
C PRO A 501 -21.86 -22.42 34.40
N ALA A 502 -22.80 -22.72 33.50
CA ALA A 502 -23.20 -21.80 32.42
C ALA A 502 -23.71 -20.43 32.91
N SER A 503 -24.08 -20.34 34.20
CA SER A 503 -24.46 -19.09 34.85
C SER A 503 -23.29 -18.20 35.26
N THR A 504 -22.04 -18.68 35.23
CA THR A 504 -20.84 -17.89 35.55
C THR A 504 -20.51 -16.97 34.37
N PRO A 505 -20.16 -15.70 34.60
CA PRO A 505 -19.76 -14.80 33.51
C PRO A 505 -18.54 -15.37 32.77
N ARG A 506 -18.49 -15.20 31.44
CA ARG A 506 -17.37 -15.74 30.64
C ARG A 506 -16.04 -15.06 30.94
N ASN A 507 -16.07 -13.83 31.47
CA ASN A 507 -14.89 -13.10 31.90
C ASN A 507 -15.14 -12.63 33.34
N PHE A 508 -14.23 -12.96 34.26
CA PHE A 508 -14.30 -12.48 35.63
C PHE A 508 -12.90 -12.32 36.24
N SER A 509 -12.80 -11.51 37.29
CA SER A 509 -11.58 -11.35 38.07
C SER A 509 -11.70 -12.08 39.40
N VAL A 510 -10.65 -12.76 39.83
CA VAL A 510 -10.56 -13.46 41.12
C VAL A 510 -9.32 -13.04 41.88
N ILE A 511 -9.45 -12.95 43.20
CA ILE A 511 -8.37 -12.56 44.11
C ILE A 511 -8.15 -13.68 45.11
N TYR A 512 -6.94 -14.27 45.11
CA TYR A 512 -6.52 -15.24 46.12
C TYR A 512 -5.45 -14.64 47.04
N GLY A 513 -5.60 -14.89 48.33
CA GLY A 513 -4.69 -14.41 49.37
C GLY A 513 -4.36 -15.53 50.36
N THR A 514 -3.08 -15.69 50.70
CA THR A 514 -2.64 -16.54 51.81
C THR A 514 -1.61 -15.81 52.67
N THR A 515 -1.59 -16.09 53.96
CA THR A 515 -0.68 -15.43 54.92
C THR A 515 0.35 -16.43 55.41
N LEU A 516 1.62 -16.16 55.15
CA LEU A 516 2.73 -16.93 55.69
C LEU A 516 3.17 -16.32 57.02
N SER A 517 2.96 -17.04 58.13
CA SER A 517 3.53 -16.69 59.43
C SER A 517 4.80 -17.51 59.67
N LYS A 518 5.94 -16.83 59.90
CA LYS A 518 7.13 -17.53 60.41
C LYS A 518 6.81 -17.97 61.83
N ARG A 519 6.66 -19.28 62.04
CA ARG A 519 6.62 -19.84 63.39
C ARG A 519 7.96 -19.49 64.02
N ALA A 520 7.95 -18.63 65.03
CA ALA A 520 9.16 -18.35 65.80
C ALA A 520 9.73 -19.70 66.23
N ARG A 521 10.95 -20.03 65.79
CA ARG A 521 11.69 -21.19 66.26
C ARG A 521 11.67 -21.05 67.78
N ALA A 522 11.01 -21.97 68.48
CA ALA A 522 11.03 -21.98 69.93
C ALA A 522 12.51 -21.87 70.35
N PRO A 523 12.87 -20.99 71.29
CA PRO A 523 14.25 -20.84 71.72
C PRO A 523 14.76 -22.24 72.03
N GLU A 524 15.74 -22.67 71.25
CA GLU A 524 16.44 -23.92 71.42
C GLU A 524 16.99 -23.85 72.84
N ALA A 525 16.40 -24.63 73.76
CA ALA A 525 16.77 -24.60 75.16
C ALA A 525 18.28 -24.79 75.23
N GLU A 526 18.99 -23.76 75.71
CA GLU A 526 20.43 -23.81 75.96
C GLU A 526 20.73 -25.13 76.67
N ALA A 527 21.46 -26.01 75.99
CA ALA A 527 21.99 -27.20 76.61
C ALA A 527 22.80 -26.75 77.85
N PRO A 528 22.57 -27.34 79.03
CA PRO A 528 23.27 -26.91 80.24
C PRO A 528 24.78 -27.04 80.04
N ALA A 529 25.48 -25.96 80.33
CA ALA A 529 26.94 -25.87 80.28
C ALA A 529 27.57 -27.04 81.06
N GLU A 530 28.36 -27.82 80.33
CA GLU A 530 29.17 -28.93 80.85
C GLU A 530 30.15 -28.36 81.88
N ALA A 531 29.97 -28.74 83.15
CA ALA A 531 30.79 -28.27 84.26
C ALA A 531 32.21 -28.82 84.14
N GLU A 532 33.20 -27.92 84.07
CA GLU A 532 34.62 -28.24 84.15
C GLU A 532 34.94 -28.99 85.45
N ALA A 533 35.45 -30.22 85.33
CA ALA A 533 36.02 -30.96 86.44
C ALA A 533 37.44 -30.46 86.74
N PRO A 534 37.82 -30.33 88.02
CA PRO A 534 39.14 -29.82 88.41
C PRO A 534 40.25 -30.84 88.12
N VAL A 535 41.31 -30.35 87.47
CA VAL A 535 42.62 -30.99 87.39
C VAL A 535 43.23 -31.04 88.79
N SER A 536 43.51 -32.23 89.29
CA SER A 536 44.34 -32.46 90.47
C SER A 536 44.97 -33.83 90.43
N GLY A 537 46.28 -33.87 90.69
CA GLY A 537 46.91 -34.96 91.42
C GLY A 537 47.81 -35.88 90.60
N GLU A 538 49.09 -35.53 90.61
CA GLU A 538 50.23 -36.46 90.67
C GLU A 538 49.92 -37.80 91.34
N GLU A 539 50.48 -38.89 90.79
CA GLU A 539 51.03 -39.97 91.63
C GLU A 539 52.34 -40.52 91.02
N PRO A 540 53.36 -40.80 91.84
CA PRO A 540 54.70 -41.18 91.39
C PRO A 540 54.95 -42.69 91.36
N VAL A 541 55.91 -43.07 90.51
CA VAL A 541 56.98 -44.10 90.64
C VAL A 541 56.70 -45.36 91.50
N GLN A 542 56.61 -46.50 90.80
CA GLN A 542 57.30 -47.83 90.95
C GLN A 542 57.76 -48.34 92.35
N PRO A 543 57.85 -49.68 92.57
CA PRO A 543 58.14 -50.75 91.60
C PRO A 543 57.11 -51.86 91.43
#